data_AF-A0A7K7EF05-F1
#
_entry.id   AF-A0A7K7EF05-F1
#
_cell.length_a   1.000
_cell.length_b   1.000
_cell.length_c   1.000
_cell.angle_alpha   90.00
_cell.angle_beta   90.00
_cell.angle_gamma   90.00
#
_symmetry.space_group_name_H-M   'P 1'
#
loop_
_entity.id
_entity.type
_entity.pdbx_description
1 polymer ?
#
loop_
_entity_poly.entity_id
_entity_poly.type
_entity_poly.pdbx_seq_one_letter_code
_entity_poly.pdbx_strand_id
1 'polypeptide(L)'
;ALTYHYESQCIPTPGAWLAHQLPVWFQKLSVVATYVIEVAVPVLFFAPLRRLRLFAFYCQVLLQVLIILTGNYNFFNVLTIVLAFSLLDEEHVGRWLGRPRRRHSPAAWPPSLGWMLSTVLELSTYGLLLYWTVRYFGLELDWDRKLLESRVAFTYHEFTTWLRTVTLPLVGVAFLSLSWEILMAMYRCACVRGCFWKLWATLQWAIMATATVGLFTVSLVPFTYIEHESNGKLWPGIHQMFGAVERFQVVNSYGLFRRMTGVGGRPEVILEGSYDGHSWTEIEFMYKPGNVSAAPAVVAPHQPRLDWQLWFAALGSHQSSPWFSSLVLRLLQGQPDVIRLVQTDESRYPFHGRPPTFLRAQLYKYWFTSPSEASPGPAPWWRRQHVQEFFPAVSLGHPTLESLLSQHGLKDKPPLRRRAEAVLPWLLARLRLLCRPFSGPALLWSLYLVAATAGLLRALARRGPSPARHKGPPRERGERNGLRGTEGTARGTEGTARGTEGTTRSSDGARPEGRHGNKRKK
;
A
#
# COMPACT_ATOMS: atom_id res chain seq x y z
N ALA A 1 19.86 3.80 -15.36
CA ALA A 1 18.63 3.27 -14.74
C ALA A 1 17.58 4.38 -14.64
N LEU A 2 17.70 5.34 -13.71
CA LEU A 2 16.70 6.40 -13.54
C LEU A 2 16.55 7.36 -14.73
N THR A 3 17.59 7.49 -15.56
CA THR A 3 17.55 8.20 -16.85
C THR A 3 16.50 7.67 -17.82
N TYR A 4 16.06 6.42 -17.69
CA TYR A 4 15.00 5.83 -18.52
C TYR A 4 13.73 5.53 -17.71
N HIS A 5 13.89 5.29 -16.40
CA HIS A 5 12.82 4.82 -15.54
C HIS A 5 11.59 5.73 -15.56
N TYR A 6 11.76 7.04 -15.47
CA TYR A 6 10.64 7.98 -15.32
C TYR A 6 9.66 7.98 -16.50
N GLU A 7 10.14 7.81 -17.74
CA GLU A 7 9.27 7.76 -18.92
C GLU A 7 8.69 6.36 -19.16
N SER A 8 9.39 5.30 -18.71
CA SER A 8 9.00 3.92 -18.98
C SER A 8 8.01 3.32 -17.96
N GLN A 9 7.75 4.01 -16.85
CA GLN A 9 6.82 3.55 -15.79
C GLN A 9 5.41 3.30 -16.32
N CYS A 10 4.60 2.42 -15.71
CA CYS A 10 3.26 2.13 -16.24
C CYS A 10 2.37 3.37 -16.46
N ILE A 11 2.24 4.23 -15.45
CA ILE A 11 1.51 5.51 -15.56
C ILE A 11 2.36 6.58 -14.89
N PRO A 12 3.18 7.32 -15.66
CA PRO A 12 4.00 8.40 -15.11
C PRO A 12 3.12 9.61 -14.79
N THR A 13 3.59 10.45 -13.87
CA THR A 13 2.95 11.72 -13.50
C THR A 13 3.70 12.89 -14.15
N PRO A 14 3.18 14.13 -14.05
CA PRO A 14 3.96 15.32 -14.44
C PRO A 14 5.27 15.44 -13.63
N GLY A 15 5.28 14.92 -12.39
CA GLY A 15 6.48 14.83 -11.56
C GLY A 15 7.56 13.93 -12.15
N ALA A 16 7.20 12.87 -12.89
CA ALA A 16 8.19 12.06 -13.61
C ALA A 16 8.86 12.83 -14.74
N TRP A 17 8.11 13.64 -15.50
CA TRP A 17 8.71 14.48 -16.53
C TRP A 17 9.70 15.47 -15.91
N LEU A 18 9.32 16.16 -14.84
CA LEU A 18 10.21 17.07 -14.11
C LEU A 18 11.46 16.36 -13.58
N ALA A 19 11.29 15.19 -12.95
CA ALA A 19 12.38 14.40 -12.43
C ALA A 19 13.30 13.89 -13.54
N HIS A 20 12.77 13.59 -14.73
CA HIS A 20 13.55 13.16 -15.89
C HIS A 20 14.49 14.25 -16.41
N GLN A 21 14.12 15.53 -16.27
CA GLN A 21 14.98 16.67 -16.67
C GLN A 21 16.14 16.93 -15.71
N LEU A 22 16.17 16.29 -14.54
CA LEU A 22 17.27 16.47 -13.58
C LEU A 22 18.58 15.90 -14.13
N PRO A 23 19.72 16.54 -13.83
CA PRO A 23 21.02 16.17 -14.40
C PRO A 23 21.44 14.74 -14.02
N VAL A 24 22.24 14.12 -14.90
CA VAL A 24 22.61 12.70 -14.78
C VAL A 24 23.29 12.35 -13.44
N TRP A 25 24.09 13.26 -12.87
CA TRP A 25 24.72 13.02 -11.57
C TRP A 25 23.66 12.83 -10.46
N PHE A 26 22.57 13.61 -10.50
CA PHE A 26 21.47 13.50 -9.55
C PHE A 26 20.74 12.17 -9.74
N GLN A 27 20.54 11.76 -10.99
CA GLN A 27 19.96 10.44 -11.31
C GLN A 27 20.79 9.29 -10.76
N LYS A 28 22.12 9.36 -10.89
CA LYS A 28 23.03 8.36 -10.31
C LYS A 28 22.91 8.33 -8.78
N LEU A 29 22.90 9.48 -8.13
CA LEU A 29 22.74 9.57 -6.68
C LEU A 29 21.38 9.03 -6.23
N SER A 30 20.29 9.34 -6.95
CA SER A 30 18.97 8.79 -6.66
C SER A 30 18.94 7.26 -6.77
N VAL A 31 19.67 6.65 -7.72
CA VAL A 31 19.83 5.18 -7.79
C VAL A 31 20.51 4.65 -6.53
N VAL A 32 21.59 5.29 -6.08
CA VAL A 32 22.30 4.92 -4.85
C VAL A 32 21.37 5.02 -3.64
N ALA A 33 20.64 6.13 -3.51
CA ALA A 33 19.69 6.34 -2.43
C ALA A 33 18.59 5.26 -2.42
N THR A 34 18.03 4.91 -3.58
CA THR A 34 17.04 3.82 -3.69
C THR A 34 17.62 2.50 -3.18
N TYR A 35 18.82 2.10 -3.62
CA TYR A 35 19.43 0.86 -3.14
C TYR A 35 19.71 0.88 -1.64
N VAL A 36 20.21 1.99 -1.10
CA VAL A 36 20.46 2.12 0.35
C VAL A 36 19.15 2.00 1.13
N ILE A 37 18.09 2.69 0.70
CA ILE A 37 16.78 2.69 1.37
C ILE A 37 16.09 1.33 1.25
N GLU A 38 16.19 0.63 0.12
CA GLU A 38 15.48 -0.64 -0.11
C GLU A 38 16.27 -1.89 0.31
N VAL A 39 17.60 -1.80 0.46
CA VAL A 39 18.45 -2.96 0.80
C VAL A 39 19.08 -2.83 2.18
N ALA A 40 19.75 -1.71 2.48
CA ALA A 40 20.50 -1.56 3.73
C ALA A 40 19.61 -1.11 4.90
N VAL A 41 18.76 -0.09 4.68
CA VAL A 41 17.88 0.48 5.71
C VAL A 41 16.88 -0.53 6.29
N PRO A 42 16.30 -1.51 5.56
CA PRO A 42 15.37 -2.48 6.14
C PRO A 42 15.97 -3.34 7.25
N VAL A 43 17.29 -3.54 7.28
CA VAL A 43 17.97 -4.23 8.40
C VAL A 43 17.75 -3.48 9.71
N LEU A 44 17.63 -2.15 9.66
CA LEU A 44 17.36 -1.30 10.81
C LEU A 44 15.94 -1.47 11.38
N PHE A 45 15.02 -2.15 10.68
CA PHE A 45 13.70 -2.47 11.22
C PHE A 45 13.80 -3.33 12.47
N PHE A 46 14.81 -4.21 12.52
CA PHE A 46 15.10 -5.10 13.64
C PHE A 46 16.01 -4.44 14.71
N ALA A 47 16.39 -3.17 14.54
CA ALA A 47 17.28 -2.51 15.48
C ALA A 47 16.58 -2.28 16.83
N PRO A 48 17.24 -2.58 17.96
CA PRO A 48 16.66 -2.34 19.29
C PRO A 48 16.55 -0.84 19.60
N LEU A 49 17.38 0.00 18.95
CA LEU A 49 17.38 1.44 19.12
C LEU A 49 16.20 2.11 18.39
N ARG A 50 15.39 2.85 19.14
CA ARG A 50 14.24 3.59 18.62
C ARG A 50 14.60 4.54 17.46
N ARG A 51 15.68 5.30 17.59
CA ARG A 51 16.06 6.33 16.61
C ARG A 51 16.38 5.73 15.24
N LEU A 52 17.03 4.56 15.22
CA LEU A 52 17.31 3.81 13.99
C LEU A 52 16.02 3.33 13.30
N ARG A 53 15.05 2.81 14.07
CA ARG A 53 13.74 2.42 13.51
C ARG A 53 12.97 3.62 12.96
N LEU A 54 13.00 4.76 13.64
CA LEU A 54 12.37 5.99 13.15
C LEU A 54 13.05 6.51 11.88
N PHE A 55 14.38 6.51 11.83
CA PHE A 55 15.13 6.84 10.62
C PHE A 55 14.70 5.94 9.47
N ALA A 56 14.64 4.63 9.70
CA ALA A 56 14.20 3.66 8.69
C ALA A 56 12.76 3.93 8.22
N PHE A 57 11.84 4.21 9.14
CA PHE A 57 10.47 4.63 8.83
C PHE A 57 10.43 5.85 7.89
N TYR A 58 11.12 6.93 8.25
CA TYR A 58 11.10 8.16 7.45
C TYR A 58 11.76 7.98 6.08
N CYS A 59 12.85 7.21 5.98
CA CYS A 59 13.45 6.84 4.71
C CYS A 59 12.47 6.08 3.82
N GLN A 60 11.77 5.09 4.36
CA GLN A 60 10.75 4.33 3.61
C GLN A 60 9.61 5.23 3.15
N VAL A 61 9.02 6.02 4.06
CA VAL A 61 7.92 6.94 3.72
C VAL A 61 8.35 7.95 2.67
N LEU A 62 9.53 8.56 2.80
CA LEU A 62 10.07 9.50 1.83
C LEU A 62 10.19 8.85 0.45
N LEU A 63 10.79 7.66 0.36
CA LEU A 63 10.92 6.95 -0.91
C LEU A 63 9.55 6.63 -1.53
N GLN A 64 8.61 6.09 -0.74
CA GLN A 64 7.27 5.77 -1.23
C GLN A 64 6.50 7.00 -1.70
N VAL A 65 6.64 8.14 -1.02
CA VAL A 65 6.05 9.43 -1.45
C VAL A 65 6.67 9.91 -2.76
N LEU A 66 8.00 9.86 -2.91
CA LEU A 66 8.68 10.23 -4.16
C LEU A 66 8.25 9.32 -5.32
N ILE A 67 8.05 8.03 -5.06
CA ILE A 67 7.51 7.10 -6.07
C ILE A 67 6.08 7.51 -6.46
N ILE A 68 5.18 7.79 -5.50
CA ILE A 68 3.81 8.26 -5.79
C ILE A 68 3.82 9.56 -6.60
N LEU A 69 4.72 10.49 -6.27
CA LEU A 69 4.82 11.78 -6.94
C LEU A 69 5.32 11.67 -8.38
N THR A 70 6.10 10.64 -8.71
CA THR A 70 6.68 10.44 -10.05
C THR A 70 5.93 9.38 -10.86
N GLY A 71 5.21 8.48 -10.21
CA GLY A 71 4.54 7.35 -10.85
C GLY A 71 3.32 6.87 -10.08
N ASN A 72 2.32 6.41 -10.80
CA ASN A 72 1.23 5.67 -10.19
C ASN A 72 1.55 4.17 -10.17
N TYR A 73 1.87 3.64 -8.99
CA TYR A 73 1.94 2.19 -8.70
C TYR A 73 0.73 1.71 -7.90
N ASN A 74 -0.45 2.26 -8.22
CA ASN A 74 -1.73 1.89 -7.64
C ASN A 74 -1.76 2.19 -6.13
N PHE A 75 -2.20 1.22 -5.33
CA PHE A 75 -2.23 1.28 -3.87
C PHE A 75 -0.99 0.67 -3.21
N PHE A 76 0.00 0.20 -3.98
CA PHE A 76 1.16 -0.51 -3.43
C PHE A 76 2.02 0.37 -2.52
N ASN A 77 2.34 1.59 -2.95
CA ASN A 77 3.14 2.51 -2.12
C ASN A 77 2.41 2.88 -0.82
N VAL A 78 1.09 3.08 -0.88
CA VAL A 78 0.26 3.36 0.30
C VAL A 78 0.27 2.16 1.25
N LEU A 79 0.18 0.93 0.72
CA LEU A 79 0.27 -0.28 1.52
C LEU A 79 1.65 -0.39 2.21
N THR A 80 2.73 -0.13 1.50
CA THR A 80 4.09 -0.11 2.06
C THR A 80 4.22 0.94 3.16
N ILE A 81 3.67 2.14 2.96
CA ILE A 81 3.62 3.19 3.99
C ILE A 81 2.88 2.67 5.22
N VAL A 82 1.67 2.11 5.06
CA VAL A 82 0.88 1.57 6.17
C VAL A 82 1.63 0.48 6.93
N LEU A 83 2.35 -0.42 6.24
CA LEU A 83 3.17 -1.44 6.88
C LEU A 83 4.35 -0.81 7.64
N ALA A 84 4.96 0.26 7.13
CA ALA A 84 6.04 0.96 7.81
C ALA A 84 5.61 1.59 9.15
N PHE A 85 4.31 1.90 9.36
CA PHE A 85 3.82 2.40 10.65
C PHE A 85 4.08 1.42 11.81
N SER A 86 4.31 0.14 11.54
CA SER A 86 4.74 -0.85 12.55
C SER A 86 6.07 -0.49 13.23
N LEU A 87 6.90 0.36 12.61
CA LEU A 87 8.16 0.85 13.17
C LEU A 87 7.97 1.99 14.18
N LEU A 88 6.79 2.61 14.22
CA LEU A 88 6.47 3.70 15.13
C LEU A 88 6.07 3.16 16.50
N ASP A 89 6.51 3.82 17.56
CA ASP A 89 6.09 3.49 18.92
C ASP A 89 4.94 4.36 19.42
N GLU A 90 4.30 3.93 20.51
CA GLU A 90 3.15 4.62 21.10
C GLU A 90 3.46 6.08 21.47
N GLU A 91 4.69 6.42 21.84
CA GLU A 91 5.08 7.79 22.14
C GLU A 91 5.16 8.65 20.86
N HIS A 92 5.64 8.10 19.74
CA HIS A 92 5.69 8.86 18.47
C HIS A 92 4.27 9.12 17.94
N VAL A 93 3.43 8.08 17.91
CA VAL A 93 2.02 8.20 17.50
C VAL A 93 1.24 9.08 18.47
N GLY A 94 1.49 8.95 19.78
CA GLY A 94 0.89 9.76 20.83
C GLY A 94 1.17 11.25 20.65
N ARG A 95 2.40 11.62 20.27
CA ARG A 95 2.77 13.02 19.97
C ARG A 95 1.99 13.57 18.78
N TRP A 96 1.86 12.82 17.70
CA TRP A 96 1.05 13.25 16.54
C TRP A 96 -0.42 13.45 16.89
N LEU A 97 -0.95 12.62 17.79
CA LEU A 97 -2.32 12.72 18.30
C LEU A 97 -2.49 13.78 19.41
N GLY A 98 -1.44 14.55 19.73
CA GLY A 98 -1.48 15.59 20.77
C GLY A 98 -1.65 15.05 22.20
N ARG A 99 -1.32 13.78 22.46
CA ARG A 99 -1.36 13.20 23.80
C ARG A 99 -0.14 13.67 24.62
N PRO A 100 -0.32 14.04 25.90
CA PRO A 100 0.78 14.47 26.75
C PRO A 100 1.79 13.33 26.95
N ARG A 101 3.08 13.69 27.00
CA ARG A 101 4.18 12.75 27.19
C ARG A 101 3.99 11.99 28.51
N ARG A 102 3.89 10.66 28.46
CA ARG A 102 3.97 9.85 29.67
C ARG A 102 5.40 9.95 30.22
N ARG A 103 5.55 10.40 31.46
CA ARG A 103 6.85 10.34 32.16
C ARG A 103 7.21 8.86 32.33
N HIS A 104 8.27 8.41 31.67
CA HIS A 104 8.82 7.08 31.91
C HIS A 104 9.48 7.02 33.28
N SER A 105 9.26 5.91 34.00
CA SER A 105 10.04 5.57 35.19
C SER A 105 11.51 5.43 34.81
N PRO A 106 12.46 5.93 35.64
CA PRO A 106 13.88 5.88 35.31
C PRO A 106 14.35 4.43 35.19
N ALA A 107 15.09 4.13 34.12
CA ALA A 107 15.74 2.84 33.93
C ALA A 107 16.81 2.60 35.02
N ALA A 108 17.07 1.34 35.34
CA ALA A 108 17.97 0.91 36.43
C ALA A 108 19.48 1.15 36.17
N TRP A 109 19.84 1.78 35.05
CA TRP A 109 21.23 2.08 34.67
C TRP A 109 21.51 3.58 34.88
N PRO A 110 22.75 3.98 35.23
CA PRO A 110 23.09 5.40 35.29
C PRO A 110 22.72 6.06 33.95
N PRO A 111 21.86 7.09 33.95
CA PRO A 111 21.24 7.62 32.74
C PRO A 111 22.26 8.17 31.73
N SER A 112 23.48 8.50 32.18
CA SER A 112 24.59 8.97 31.34
C SER A 112 25.22 7.88 30.48
N LEU A 113 25.49 6.69 31.03
CA LEU A 113 26.21 5.63 30.32
C LEU A 113 25.35 4.98 29.23
N GLY A 114 24.09 4.69 29.53
CA GLY A 114 23.16 4.10 28.56
C GLY A 114 22.83 5.06 27.41
N TRP A 115 22.71 6.35 27.70
CA TRP A 115 22.54 7.38 26.67
C TRP A 115 23.78 7.54 25.80
N MET A 116 24.98 7.54 26.41
CA MET A 116 26.24 7.60 25.67
C MET A 116 26.39 6.39 24.76
N LEU A 117 26.21 5.18 25.27
CA LEU A 117 26.37 3.94 24.49
C LEU A 117 25.37 3.86 23.33
N SER A 118 24.10 4.22 23.56
CA SER A 118 23.09 4.25 22.50
C SER A 118 23.38 5.29 21.43
N THR A 119 23.91 6.46 21.82
CA THR A 119 24.32 7.51 20.87
C THR A 119 25.54 7.10 20.07
N VAL A 120 26.54 6.48 20.70
CA VAL A 120 27.72 5.94 20.01
C VAL A 120 27.32 4.85 19.02
N LEU A 121 26.44 3.93 19.41
CA LEU A 121 25.95 2.86 18.52
C LEU A 121 25.15 3.44 17.34
N GLU A 122 24.32 4.45 17.58
CA GLU A 122 23.58 5.18 16.55
C GLU A 122 24.52 5.84 15.53
N LEU A 123 25.46 6.67 16.01
CA LEU A 123 26.44 7.35 15.16
C LEU A 123 27.33 6.35 14.41
N SER A 124 27.73 5.26 15.05
CA SER A 124 28.50 4.19 14.41
C SER A 124 27.71 3.52 13.30
N THR A 125 26.41 3.29 13.51
CA THR A 125 25.54 2.70 12.48
C THR A 125 25.39 3.63 11.27
N TYR A 126 25.17 4.93 11.50
CA TYR A 126 25.12 5.91 10.41
C TYR A 126 26.46 6.06 9.69
N GLY A 127 27.57 6.08 10.44
CA GLY A 127 28.92 6.13 9.91
C GLY A 127 29.25 4.91 9.05
N LEU A 128 28.91 3.70 9.51
CA LEU A 128 29.08 2.46 8.74
C LEU A 128 28.21 2.45 7.48
N LEU A 129 26.95 2.87 7.57
CA LEU A 129 26.06 2.96 6.43
C LEU A 129 26.63 3.92 5.37
N LEU A 130 27.07 5.10 5.79
CA LEU A 130 27.70 6.08 4.90
C LEU A 130 29.01 5.55 4.29
N TYR A 131 29.89 4.98 5.11
CA TYR A 131 31.17 4.43 4.67
C TYR A 131 30.98 3.35 3.60
N TRP A 132 30.08 2.39 3.84
CA TRP A 132 29.80 1.33 2.88
C TRP A 132 29.09 1.85 1.63
N THR A 133 28.20 2.84 1.75
CA THR A 133 27.60 3.50 0.58
C THR A 133 28.68 4.15 -0.29
N VAL A 134 29.61 4.91 0.29
CA VAL A 134 30.72 5.52 -0.44
C VAL A 134 31.61 4.45 -1.09
N ARG A 135 31.94 3.39 -0.36
CA ARG A 135 32.83 2.31 -0.81
C ARG A 135 32.25 1.46 -1.94
N TYR A 136 30.98 1.07 -1.86
CA TYR A 136 30.32 0.18 -2.83
C TYR A 136 29.79 0.92 -4.06
N PHE A 137 29.44 2.19 -3.94
CA PHE A 137 28.96 3.02 -5.05
C PHE A 137 30.00 4.02 -5.57
N GLY A 138 31.26 3.86 -5.13
CA GLY A 138 32.41 4.62 -5.62
C GLY A 138 32.12 6.11 -5.70
N LEU A 139 31.61 6.68 -4.60
CA LEU A 139 31.19 8.08 -4.56
C LEU A 139 32.43 8.96 -4.49
N GLU A 140 32.69 9.69 -5.57
CA GLU A 140 33.83 10.59 -5.72
C GLU A 140 33.31 12.01 -5.98
N LEU A 141 33.84 12.99 -5.27
CA LEU A 141 33.48 14.40 -5.48
C LEU A 141 34.53 15.02 -6.41
N ASP A 142 34.12 15.30 -7.64
CA ASP A 142 34.92 16.07 -8.58
C ASP A 142 34.79 17.55 -8.17
N TRP A 143 35.82 18.06 -7.48
CA TRP A 143 35.86 19.45 -6.99
C TRP A 143 35.93 20.48 -8.11
N ASP A 144 36.49 20.12 -9.27
CA ASP A 144 36.64 21.03 -10.41
C ASP A 144 35.29 21.27 -11.08
N ARG A 145 34.49 20.22 -11.22
CA ARG A 145 33.13 20.30 -11.81
C ARG A 145 32.04 20.54 -10.78
N LYS A 146 32.34 20.41 -9.48
CA LYS A 146 31.36 20.35 -8.38
C LYS A 146 30.30 19.28 -8.61
N LEU A 147 30.68 18.17 -9.23
CA LEU A 147 29.79 17.06 -9.56
C LEU A 147 30.10 15.86 -8.68
N LEU A 148 29.05 15.16 -8.26
CA LEU A 148 29.18 13.88 -7.57
C LEU A 148 29.18 12.75 -8.60
N GLU A 149 30.31 12.09 -8.76
CA GLU A 149 30.42 10.90 -9.58
C GLU A 149 30.10 9.65 -8.76
N SER A 150 29.44 8.68 -9.40
CA SER A 150 29.12 7.39 -8.80
C SER A 150 29.31 6.29 -9.84
N ARG A 151 29.94 5.21 -9.39
CA ARG A 151 30.20 3.99 -10.15
C ARG A 151 29.99 2.77 -9.27
N VAL A 152 29.37 1.72 -9.80
CA VAL A 152 29.22 0.47 -9.06
C VAL A 152 30.62 -0.15 -8.88
N ALA A 153 31.08 -0.23 -7.64
CA ALA A 153 32.44 -0.64 -7.29
C ALA A 153 32.52 -2.12 -6.87
N PHE A 154 31.55 -2.93 -7.28
CA PHE A 154 31.49 -4.36 -7.05
C PHE A 154 31.01 -5.09 -8.31
N THR A 155 31.44 -6.33 -8.47
CA THR A 155 31.06 -7.20 -9.59
C THR A 155 29.76 -7.94 -9.31
N TYR A 156 29.12 -8.47 -10.37
CA TYR A 156 27.96 -9.35 -10.22
C TYR A 156 28.27 -10.56 -9.33
N HIS A 157 29.46 -11.16 -9.49
CA HIS A 157 29.87 -12.32 -8.70
C HIS A 157 29.98 -11.99 -7.20
N GLU A 158 30.66 -10.88 -6.86
CA GLU A 158 30.76 -10.39 -5.48
C GLU A 158 29.38 -10.12 -4.87
N PHE A 159 28.46 -9.52 -5.64
CA PHE A 159 27.09 -9.28 -5.19
C PHE A 159 26.33 -10.58 -4.91
N THR A 160 26.41 -11.57 -5.82
CA THR A 160 25.75 -12.87 -5.62
C THR A 160 26.32 -13.63 -4.43
N THR A 161 27.64 -13.58 -4.23
CA THR A 161 28.30 -14.19 -3.06
C THR A 161 27.85 -13.50 -1.78
N TRP A 162 27.85 -12.16 -1.74
CA TRP A 162 27.34 -11.39 -0.61
C TRP A 162 25.89 -11.76 -0.27
N LEU A 163 25.02 -11.82 -1.27
CA LEU A 163 23.61 -12.18 -1.09
C LEU A 163 23.46 -13.57 -0.45
N ARG A 164 24.21 -14.57 -0.93
CA ARG A 164 24.26 -15.91 -0.34
C ARG A 164 24.74 -15.89 1.11
N THR A 165 25.73 -15.05 1.44
CA THR A 165 26.23 -14.95 2.82
C THR A 165 25.24 -14.28 3.78
N VAL A 166 24.46 -13.31 3.33
CA VAL A 166 23.62 -12.46 4.21
C VAL A 166 22.19 -12.97 4.35
N THR A 167 21.65 -13.70 3.37
CA THR A 167 20.22 -14.09 3.34
C THR A 167 19.79 -14.91 4.57
N LEU A 168 20.49 -15.99 4.89
CA LEU A 168 20.12 -16.84 6.04
C LEU A 168 20.41 -16.17 7.41
N PRO A 169 21.53 -15.46 7.62
CA PRO A 169 21.71 -14.66 8.83
C PRO A 169 20.61 -13.63 9.07
N LEU A 170 20.09 -12.96 8.03
CA LEU A 170 18.96 -12.04 8.16
C LEU A 170 17.69 -12.76 8.64
N VAL A 171 17.42 -13.97 8.13
CA VAL A 171 16.32 -14.81 8.66
C VAL A 171 16.53 -15.10 10.14
N GLY A 172 17.76 -15.41 10.55
CA GLY A 172 18.12 -15.61 11.96
C GLY A 172 17.86 -14.39 12.83
N VAL A 173 18.29 -13.19 12.40
CA VAL A 173 18.02 -11.92 13.10
C VAL A 173 16.52 -11.66 13.22
N ALA A 174 15.76 -11.87 12.14
CA ALA A 174 14.32 -11.70 12.14
C ALA A 174 13.62 -12.69 13.09
N PHE A 175 14.07 -13.95 13.12
CA PHE A 175 13.57 -14.97 14.04
C PHE A 175 13.85 -14.61 15.50
N LEU A 176 15.05 -14.15 15.82
CA LEU A 176 15.40 -13.70 17.18
C LEU A 176 14.56 -12.49 17.60
N SER A 177 14.37 -11.52 16.70
CA SER A 177 13.52 -10.35 16.94
C SER A 177 12.07 -10.75 17.19
N LEU A 178 11.52 -11.66 16.37
CA LEU A 178 10.15 -12.16 16.53
C LEU A 178 9.99 -12.91 17.86
N SER A 179 10.95 -13.78 18.18
CA SER A 179 10.95 -14.54 19.42
C SER A 179 10.96 -13.62 20.64
N TRP A 180 11.77 -12.56 20.61
CA TRP A 180 11.81 -11.56 21.66
C TRP A 180 10.46 -10.86 21.86
N GLU A 181 9.80 -10.41 20.79
CA GLU A 181 8.50 -9.75 20.87
C GLU A 181 7.41 -10.70 21.40
N ILE A 182 7.41 -11.97 20.99
CA ILE A 182 6.47 -12.99 21.50
C ILE A 182 6.68 -13.21 23.01
N LEU A 183 7.93 -13.33 23.47
CA LEU A 183 8.26 -13.53 24.88
C LEU A 183 7.90 -12.29 25.73
N MET A 184 8.19 -11.09 25.23
CA MET A 184 7.83 -9.84 25.89
C MET A 184 6.30 -9.66 25.97
N ALA A 185 5.57 -10.02 24.92
CA ALA A 185 4.11 -10.01 24.94
C ALA A 185 3.54 -11.04 25.93
N MET A 186 4.12 -12.24 25.99
CA MET A 186 3.76 -13.27 26.96
C MET A 186 3.98 -12.78 28.40
N TYR A 187 5.12 -12.13 28.67
CA TYR A 187 5.40 -11.53 29.98
C TYR A 187 4.37 -10.47 30.35
N ARG A 188 4.01 -9.57 29.41
CA ARG A 188 2.97 -8.56 29.65
C ARG A 188 1.60 -9.18 29.97
N CYS A 189 1.21 -10.24 29.25
CA CYS A 189 -0.01 -10.98 29.55
C CYS A 189 0.03 -11.61 30.95
N ALA A 190 1.18 -12.14 31.36
CA ALA A 190 1.36 -12.73 32.69
C ALA A 190 1.20 -11.70 33.84
N CYS A 191 1.52 -10.42 33.58
CA CYS A 191 1.39 -9.31 34.53
C CYS A 191 -0.03 -8.73 34.64
N VAL A 192 -0.99 -9.15 33.81
CA VAL A 192 -2.38 -8.67 33.88
C VAL A 192 -3.04 -9.13 35.18
N ARG A 193 -3.74 -8.23 35.88
CA ARG A 193 -4.46 -8.53 37.13
C ARG A 193 -5.82 -9.16 36.85
N GLY A 194 -6.17 -10.18 37.63
CA GLY A 194 -7.46 -10.88 37.56
C GLY A 194 -7.44 -12.10 36.62
N CYS A 195 -8.03 -13.20 37.06
CA CYS A 195 -7.98 -14.49 36.36
C CYS A 195 -8.61 -14.42 34.95
N PHE A 196 -9.80 -13.83 34.83
CA PHE A 196 -10.50 -13.70 33.54
C PHE A 196 -9.73 -12.87 32.52
N TRP A 197 -9.21 -11.70 32.92
CA TRP A 197 -8.44 -10.83 32.03
C TRP A 197 -7.10 -11.43 31.65
N LYS A 198 -6.45 -12.15 32.56
CA LYS A 198 -5.24 -12.91 32.26
C LYS A 198 -5.53 -14.01 31.24
N LEU A 199 -6.59 -14.81 31.43
CA LEU A 199 -7.00 -15.85 30.48
C LEU A 199 -7.30 -15.26 29.09
N TRP A 200 -8.05 -14.15 29.04
CA TRP A 200 -8.37 -13.47 27.80
C TRP A 200 -7.12 -12.93 27.09
N ALA A 201 -6.21 -12.28 27.83
CA ALA A 201 -4.95 -11.78 27.30
C ALA A 201 -4.04 -12.91 26.81
N THR A 202 -3.99 -14.05 27.51
CA THR A 202 -3.24 -15.23 27.06
C THR A 202 -3.84 -15.85 25.80
N LEU A 203 -5.17 -15.88 25.67
CA LEU A 203 -5.83 -16.37 24.46
C LEU A 203 -5.53 -15.47 23.25
N GLN A 204 -5.63 -14.15 23.44
CA GLN A 204 -5.27 -13.17 22.41
C GLN A 204 -3.80 -13.31 21.99
N TRP A 205 -2.89 -13.43 22.95
CA TRP A 205 -1.48 -13.67 22.69
C TRP A 205 -1.26 -14.97 21.91
N ALA A 206 -1.87 -16.08 22.32
CA ALA A 206 -1.70 -17.37 21.65
C ALA A 206 -2.16 -17.33 20.18
N ILE A 207 -3.32 -16.72 19.91
CA ILE A 207 -3.85 -16.56 18.55
C ILE A 207 -2.90 -15.69 17.70
N MET A 208 -2.51 -14.52 18.22
CA MET A 208 -1.68 -13.58 17.46
C MET A 208 -0.24 -14.09 17.26
N ALA A 209 0.35 -14.73 18.28
CA ALA A 209 1.66 -15.35 18.16
C ALA A 209 1.65 -16.47 17.12
N THR A 210 0.64 -17.34 17.14
CA THR A 210 0.48 -18.42 16.15
C THR A 210 0.33 -17.85 14.75
N ALA A 211 -0.53 -16.84 14.56
CA ALA A 211 -0.71 -16.19 13.27
C ALA A 211 0.58 -15.52 12.77
N THR A 212 1.32 -14.86 13.65
CA THR A 212 2.57 -14.16 13.29
C THR A 212 3.69 -15.14 12.95
N VAL A 213 3.84 -16.23 13.71
CA VAL A 213 4.79 -17.31 13.41
C VAL A 213 4.43 -17.99 12.09
N GLY A 214 3.15 -18.27 11.86
CA GLY A 214 2.67 -18.81 10.58
C GLY A 214 3.01 -17.90 9.41
N LEU A 215 2.69 -16.60 9.52
CA LEU A 215 2.97 -15.60 8.50
C LEU A 215 4.49 -15.45 8.23
N PHE A 216 5.29 -15.39 9.28
CA PHE A 216 6.75 -15.36 9.19
C PHE A 216 7.27 -16.60 8.46
N THR A 217 6.80 -17.79 8.85
CA THR A 217 7.21 -19.06 8.25
C THR A 217 6.92 -19.11 6.75
N VAL A 218 5.68 -18.80 6.33
CA VAL A 218 5.34 -18.81 4.90
C VAL A 218 6.04 -17.71 4.13
N SER A 219 6.40 -16.58 4.77
CA SER A 219 7.16 -15.50 4.13
C SER A 219 8.61 -15.86 3.80
N LEU A 220 9.16 -16.90 4.45
CA LEU A 220 10.53 -17.36 4.18
C LEU A 220 10.70 -17.86 2.74
N VAL A 221 9.67 -18.47 2.16
CA VAL A 221 9.71 -18.97 0.78
C VAL A 221 9.94 -17.83 -0.23
N PRO A 222 9.08 -16.81 -0.33
CA PRO A 222 9.32 -15.70 -1.26
C PRO A 222 10.56 -14.86 -0.90
N PHE A 223 10.93 -14.75 0.38
CA PHE A 223 12.13 -14.02 0.79
C PHE A 223 13.43 -14.72 0.34
N THR A 224 13.55 -16.02 0.57
CA THR A 224 14.74 -16.79 0.18
C THR A 224 14.82 -17.02 -1.32
N TYR A 225 13.74 -16.85 -2.08
CA TYR A 225 13.77 -16.94 -3.54
C TYR A 225 14.69 -15.88 -4.20
N ILE A 226 15.09 -14.85 -3.47
CA ILE A 226 16.11 -13.89 -3.91
C ILE A 226 17.44 -14.62 -4.22
N GLU A 227 17.73 -15.71 -3.51
CA GLU A 227 18.90 -16.58 -3.72
C GLU A 227 18.46 -18.05 -3.76
N HIS A 228 18.36 -18.61 -4.97
CA HIS A 228 17.73 -19.92 -5.20
C HIS A 228 18.30 -21.07 -4.36
N GLU A 229 19.59 -21.10 -4.03
CA GLU A 229 20.13 -22.19 -3.21
C GLU A 229 19.61 -22.14 -1.77
N SER A 230 19.46 -20.95 -1.18
CA SER A 230 18.89 -20.76 0.15
C SER A 230 17.42 -21.18 0.20
N ASN A 231 16.67 -20.95 -0.88
CA ASN A 231 15.28 -21.41 -0.98
C ASN A 231 15.17 -22.94 -0.94
N GLY A 232 16.11 -23.64 -1.61
CA GLY A 232 16.19 -25.10 -1.57
C GLY A 232 16.59 -25.69 -0.21
N LYS A 233 17.25 -24.90 0.66
CA LYS A 233 17.65 -25.32 2.02
C LYS A 233 16.50 -25.24 3.03
N LEU A 234 15.38 -24.59 2.68
CA LEU A 234 14.23 -24.52 3.58
C LEU A 234 13.61 -25.90 3.80
N TRP A 235 13.10 -26.13 5.01
CA TRP A 235 12.40 -27.38 5.35
C TRP A 235 11.20 -27.59 4.42
N PRO A 236 11.00 -28.79 3.82
CA PRO A 236 9.89 -29.04 2.89
C PRO A 236 8.50 -28.72 3.44
N GLY A 237 8.29 -28.84 4.76
CA GLY A 237 7.03 -28.44 5.41
C GLY A 237 6.69 -26.97 5.20
N ILE A 238 7.70 -26.09 5.13
CA ILE A 238 7.50 -24.65 4.89
C ILE A 238 6.97 -24.40 3.47
N HIS A 239 7.50 -25.13 2.48
CA HIS A 239 7.01 -25.07 1.09
C HIS A 239 5.58 -25.57 0.96
N GLN A 240 5.22 -26.66 1.67
CA GLN A 240 3.85 -27.16 1.70
C GLN A 240 2.89 -26.15 2.34
N MET A 241 3.28 -25.54 3.47
CA MET A 241 2.48 -24.49 4.12
C MET A 241 2.29 -23.28 3.21
N PHE A 242 3.35 -22.82 2.53
CA PHE A 242 3.25 -21.73 1.55
C PHE A 242 2.30 -22.09 0.41
N GLY A 243 2.42 -23.28 -0.18
CA GLY A 243 1.54 -23.75 -1.26
C GLY A 243 0.07 -23.85 -0.84
N ALA A 244 -0.21 -24.19 0.42
CA ALA A 244 -1.57 -24.23 0.96
C ALA A 244 -2.22 -22.83 1.06
N VAL A 245 -1.42 -21.78 1.30
CA VAL A 245 -1.91 -20.40 1.46
C VAL A 245 -1.69 -19.51 0.24
N GLU A 246 -0.97 -19.98 -0.78
CA GLU A 246 -0.59 -19.21 -1.97
C GLU A 246 -1.81 -18.61 -2.68
N ARG A 247 -2.92 -19.36 -2.77
CA ARG A 247 -4.18 -18.88 -3.39
C ARG A 247 -4.76 -17.62 -2.73
N PHE A 248 -4.44 -17.39 -1.45
CA PHE A 248 -4.90 -16.23 -0.71
C PHE A 248 -3.93 -15.04 -0.80
N GLN A 249 -2.74 -15.22 -1.39
CA GLN A 249 -1.72 -14.17 -1.60
C GLN A 249 -1.36 -13.41 -0.31
N VAL A 250 -1.32 -14.12 0.82
CA VAL A 250 -1.02 -13.54 2.16
C VAL A 250 0.45 -13.10 2.26
N VAL A 251 1.34 -13.79 1.54
CA VAL A 251 2.75 -13.42 1.36
C VAL A 251 3.08 -13.51 -0.12
N ASN A 252 3.91 -12.60 -0.61
CA ASN A 252 4.16 -12.45 -2.04
C ASN A 252 5.65 -12.26 -2.30
N SER A 253 6.11 -12.73 -3.46
CA SER A 253 7.45 -12.43 -3.94
C SER A 253 7.56 -10.95 -4.30
N TYR A 254 8.66 -10.32 -3.91
CA TYR A 254 8.99 -8.99 -4.38
C TYR A 254 9.46 -9.07 -5.85
N GLY A 255 8.98 -8.15 -6.70
CA GLY A 255 9.51 -7.98 -8.05
C GLY A 255 8.51 -8.10 -9.19
N LEU A 256 7.42 -7.32 -9.17
CA LEU A 256 6.61 -7.10 -10.38
C LEU A 256 7.45 -6.47 -11.53
N PHE A 257 8.52 -5.74 -11.19
CA PHE A 257 9.37 -4.99 -12.13
C PHE A 257 10.86 -5.36 -12.01
N ARG A 258 11.18 -6.67 -12.05
CA ARG A 258 12.57 -7.15 -11.91
C ARG A 258 13.53 -6.69 -13.00
N ARG A 259 13.01 -6.44 -14.21
CA ARG A 259 13.78 -5.93 -15.34
C ARG A 259 13.23 -4.57 -15.73
N MET A 260 14.10 -3.57 -15.79
CA MET A 260 13.71 -2.27 -16.32
C MET A 260 13.34 -2.43 -17.79
N THR A 261 12.15 -1.95 -18.16
CA THR A 261 11.65 -1.91 -19.53
C THR A 261 11.79 -0.48 -20.09
N GLY A 262 11.62 -0.34 -21.40
CA GLY A 262 11.66 0.97 -22.08
C GLY A 262 13.06 1.51 -22.39
N VAL A 263 14.10 0.68 -22.31
CA VAL A 263 15.43 1.06 -22.84
C VAL A 263 15.30 1.29 -24.34
N GLY A 264 15.57 2.52 -24.79
CA GLY A 264 15.35 2.93 -26.18
C GLY A 264 13.90 3.25 -26.52
N GLY A 265 13.11 3.70 -25.54
CA GLY A 265 11.75 4.23 -25.70
C GLY A 265 10.69 3.34 -25.08
N ARG A 266 9.68 3.98 -24.50
CA ARG A 266 8.52 3.34 -23.87
C ARG A 266 7.58 2.80 -24.97
N PRO A 267 7.35 1.49 -25.09
CA PRO A 267 6.40 0.95 -26.05
C PRO A 267 4.96 1.26 -25.60
N GLU A 268 4.12 1.68 -26.53
CA GLU A 268 2.71 1.98 -26.29
C GLU A 268 1.84 1.53 -27.45
N VAL A 269 0.77 0.80 -27.11
CA VAL A 269 -0.26 0.37 -28.07
C VAL A 269 -1.31 1.49 -28.19
N ILE A 270 -1.54 1.92 -29.43
CA ILE A 270 -2.55 2.91 -29.80
C ILE A 270 -3.64 2.20 -30.61
N LEU A 271 -4.88 2.25 -30.12
CA LEU A 271 -6.02 1.71 -30.84
C LEU A 271 -6.56 2.77 -31.80
N GLU A 272 -6.90 2.35 -33.00
CA GLU A 272 -7.44 3.22 -34.03
C GLU A 272 -8.72 2.60 -34.59
N GLY A 273 -9.75 3.42 -34.78
CA GLY A 273 -11.00 3.02 -35.41
C GLY A 273 -11.22 3.71 -36.74
N SER A 274 -12.03 3.09 -37.58
CA SER A 274 -12.39 3.61 -38.89
C SER A 274 -13.77 3.15 -39.32
N TYR A 275 -14.45 3.94 -40.14
CA TYR A 275 -15.70 3.57 -40.80
C TYR A 275 -15.47 3.06 -42.23
N ASP A 276 -14.40 3.50 -42.90
CA ASP A 276 -14.10 3.26 -44.32
C ASP A 276 -12.89 2.34 -44.54
N GLY A 277 -12.06 2.11 -43.51
CA GLY A 277 -10.80 1.37 -43.58
C GLY A 277 -9.60 2.21 -44.05
N HIS A 278 -9.81 3.48 -44.40
CA HIS A 278 -8.78 4.39 -44.91
C HIS A 278 -8.47 5.53 -43.95
N SER A 279 -9.51 6.14 -43.38
CA SER A 279 -9.42 7.24 -42.42
C SER A 279 -9.44 6.65 -41.01
N TRP A 280 -8.31 6.73 -40.31
CA TRP A 280 -8.14 6.14 -38.99
C TRP A 280 -8.13 7.23 -37.91
N THR A 281 -8.96 7.06 -36.88
CA THR A 281 -9.03 7.96 -35.73
C THR A 281 -8.54 7.24 -34.48
N GLU A 282 -7.57 7.84 -33.79
CA GLU A 282 -7.03 7.31 -32.54
C GLU A 282 -8.08 7.33 -31.42
N ILE A 283 -8.14 6.23 -30.67
CA ILE A 283 -8.97 6.10 -29.47
C ILE A 283 -8.11 6.46 -28.26
N GLU A 284 -8.35 7.65 -27.71
CA GLU A 284 -7.65 8.14 -26.53
C GLU A 284 -8.14 7.44 -25.25
N PHE A 285 -7.19 6.98 -24.44
CA PHE A 285 -7.46 6.37 -23.14
C PHE A 285 -7.42 7.43 -22.03
N MET A 286 -8.04 7.14 -20.89
CA MET A 286 -8.16 8.10 -19.79
C MET A 286 -6.81 8.51 -19.16
N TYR A 287 -5.87 7.58 -19.00
CA TYR A 287 -4.72 7.81 -18.11
C TYR A 287 -3.36 7.41 -18.69
N LYS A 288 -3.28 6.37 -19.52
CA LYS A 288 -2.02 6.04 -20.21
C LYS A 288 -1.62 7.15 -21.21
N PRO A 289 -0.34 7.27 -21.55
CA PRO A 289 0.11 8.14 -22.63
C PRO A 289 -0.60 7.81 -23.97
N GLY A 290 -0.93 8.86 -24.71
CA GLY A 290 -1.59 8.82 -26.02
C GLY A 290 -1.29 10.12 -26.75
N ASN A 291 -2.19 11.10 -26.65
CA ASN A 291 -1.93 12.46 -27.14
C ASN A 291 -0.59 13.03 -26.62
N VAL A 292 0.30 13.40 -27.54
CA VAL A 292 1.65 13.89 -27.25
C VAL A 292 1.68 15.24 -26.52
N SER A 293 0.63 16.05 -26.69
CA SER A 293 0.49 17.36 -26.06
C SER A 293 -0.17 17.28 -24.68
N ALA A 294 -0.70 16.12 -24.30
CA ALA A 294 -1.34 15.93 -23.00
C ALA A 294 -0.30 15.66 -21.90
N ALA A 295 -0.45 16.36 -20.78
CA ALA A 295 0.34 16.10 -19.58
C ALA A 295 0.01 14.70 -19.03
N PRO A 296 1.00 13.97 -18.45
CA PRO A 296 0.72 12.71 -17.79
C PRO A 296 -0.29 12.88 -16.63
N ALA A 297 -1.13 11.87 -16.39
CA ALA A 297 -2.21 11.98 -15.41
C ALA A 297 -1.75 11.72 -13.96
N VAL A 298 -2.36 12.41 -12.99
CA VAL A 298 -2.18 12.13 -11.56
C VAL A 298 -3.39 11.34 -11.06
N VAL A 299 -3.20 10.03 -10.88
CA VAL A 299 -4.31 9.10 -10.60
C VAL A 299 -4.13 8.27 -9.34
N ALA A 300 -2.94 8.29 -8.72
CA ALA A 300 -2.70 7.54 -7.49
C ALA A 300 -3.72 7.92 -6.40
N PRO A 301 -4.24 6.97 -5.61
CA PRO A 301 -3.90 5.54 -5.58
C PRO A 301 -4.82 4.65 -6.45
N HIS A 302 -5.56 5.22 -7.40
CA HIS A 302 -6.40 4.45 -8.31
C HIS A 302 -5.55 3.51 -9.17
N GLN A 303 -6.08 2.33 -9.45
CA GLN A 303 -5.52 1.37 -10.40
C GLN A 303 -6.35 1.34 -11.69
N PRO A 304 -5.94 2.09 -12.74
CA PRO A 304 -6.51 1.95 -14.08
C PRO A 304 -6.13 0.59 -14.67
N ARG A 305 -6.97 -0.42 -14.44
CA ARG A 305 -6.65 -1.81 -14.80
C ARG A 305 -6.41 -1.99 -16.31
N LEU A 306 -7.21 -1.35 -17.15
CA LEU A 306 -7.09 -1.49 -18.61
C LEU A 306 -5.80 -0.85 -19.13
N ASP A 307 -5.51 0.38 -18.73
CA ASP A 307 -4.27 1.11 -19.06
C ASP A 307 -3.03 0.31 -18.61
N TRP A 308 -3.07 -0.27 -17.41
CA TRP A 308 -2.01 -1.13 -16.90
C TRP A 308 -1.82 -2.41 -17.72
N GLN A 309 -2.92 -3.07 -18.10
CA GLN A 309 -2.86 -4.27 -18.94
C GLN A 309 -2.31 -3.94 -20.33
N LEU A 310 -2.65 -2.78 -20.91
CA LEU A 310 -2.11 -2.32 -22.19
C LEU A 310 -0.61 -2.04 -22.11
N TRP A 311 -0.12 -1.45 -21.02
CA TRP A 311 1.31 -1.27 -20.81
C TRP A 311 2.07 -2.60 -20.84
N PHE A 312 1.54 -3.64 -20.18
CA PHE A 312 2.12 -4.99 -20.26
C PHE A 312 2.01 -5.59 -21.66
N ALA A 313 0.86 -5.44 -22.33
CA ALA A 313 0.66 -5.96 -23.67
C ALA A 313 1.64 -5.36 -24.69
N ALA A 314 2.02 -4.09 -24.53
CA ALA A 314 2.98 -3.39 -25.37
C ALA A 314 4.41 -3.97 -25.30
N LEU A 315 4.73 -4.75 -24.27
CA LEU A 315 6.05 -5.38 -24.10
C LEU A 315 6.22 -6.67 -24.91
N GLY A 316 5.14 -7.22 -25.47
CA GLY A 316 5.14 -8.48 -26.21
C GLY A 316 4.28 -8.43 -27.47
N SER A 317 3.99 -9.61 -28.03
CA SER A 317 3.05 -9.74 -29.15
C SER A 317 1.61 -9.77 -28.64
N HIS A 318 0.65 -9.31 -29.45
CA HIS A 318 -0.78 -9.40 -29.14
C HIS A 318 -1.24 -10.82 -28.81
N GLN A 319 -0.58 -11.85 -29.37
CA GLN A 319 -0.89 -13.27 -29.11
C GLN A 319 -0.66 -13.67 -27.65
N SER A 320 0.24 -12.96 -26.94
CA SER A 320 0.48 -13.18 -25.50
C SER A 320 -0.60 -12.56 -24.59
N SER A 321 -1.52 -11.77 -25.16
CA SER A 321 -2.56 -11.03 -24.44
C SER A 321 -3.97 -11.39 -24.94
N PRO A 322 -4.51 -12.56 -24.56
CA PRO A 322 -5.79 -13.07 -25.05
C PRO A 322 -6.98 -12.13 -24.86
N TRP A 323 -6.95 -11.38 -23.74
CA TRP A 323 -7.99 -10.42 -23.39
C TRP A 323 -8.11 -9.28 -24.40
N PHE A 324 -7.04 -8.96 -25.14
CA PHE A 324 -6.99 -7.88 -26.12
C PHE A 324 -7.93 -8.16 -27.30
N SER A 325 -7.96 -9.39 -27.81
CA SER A 325 -8.90 -9.79 -28.88
C SER A 325 -10.36 -9.63 -28.44
N SER A 326 -10.66 -9.92 -27.17
CA SER A 326 -12.00 -9.68 -26.61
C SER A 326 -12.32 -8.20 -26.49
N LEU A 327 -11.35 -7.37 -26.09
CA LEU A 327 -11.50 -5.91 -26.07
C LEU A 327 -11.88 -5.38 -27.47
N VAL A 328 -11.12 -5.76 -28.50
CA VAL A 328 -11.38 -5.37 -29.90
C VAL A 328 -12.78 -5.76 -30.34
N LEU A 329 -13.19 -7.02 -30.12
CA LEU A 329 -14.54 -7.48 -30.45
C LEU A 329 -15.62 -6.63 -29.78
N ARG A 330 -15.48 -6.34 -28.48
CA ARG A 330 -16.50 -5.62 -27.71
C ARG A 330 -16.58 -4.13 -28.08
N LEU A 331 -15.46 -3.53 -28.50
CA LEU A 331 -15.43 -2.18 -29.04
C LEU A 331 -16.09 -2.11 -30.42
N LEU A 332 -15.84 -3.08 -31.32
CA LEU A 332 -16.54 -3.19 -32.61
C LEU A 332 -18.06 -3.38 -32.43
N GLN A 333 -18.48 -4.09 -31.38
CA GLN A 333 -19.89 -4.24 -31.01
C GLN A 333 -20.51 -2.99 -30.38
N GLY A 334 -19.71 -1.95 -30.07
CA GLY A 334 -20.20 -0.76 -29.39
C GLY A 334 -20.66 -1.00 -27.94
N GLN A 335 -20.07 -1.98 -27.25
CA GLN A 335 -20.51 -2.35 -25.90
C GLN A 335 -20.23 -1.22 -24.88
N PRO A 336 -21.26 -0.60 -24.28
CA PRO A 336 -21.09 0.60 -23.47
C PRO A 336 -20.26 0.37 -22.21
N ASP A 337 -20.37 -0.82 -21.61
CA ASP A 337 -19.57 -1.19 -20.44
C ASP A 337 -18.07 -1.26 -20.74
N VAL A 338 -17.69 -1.59 -21.98
CA VAL A 338 -16.28 -1.65 -22.42
C VAL A 338 -15.78 -0.28 -22.84
N ILE A 339 -16.60 0.49 -23.57
CA ILE A 339 -16.28 1.89 -23.91
C ILE A 339 -15.98 2.69 -22.64
N ARG A 340 -16.73 2.47 -21.55
CA ARG A 340 -16.47 3.14 -20.27
C ARG A 340 -15.17 2.75 -19.57
N LEU A 341 -14.58 1.61 -19.90
CA LEU A 341 -13.23 1.28 -19.42
C LEU A 341 -12.17 2.13 -20.13
N VAL A 342 -12.46 2.59 -21.36
CA VAL A 342 -11.57 3.45 -22.17
C VAL A 342 -11.79 4.92 -21.84
N GLN A 343 -13.05 5.37 -21.79
CA GLN A 343 -13.45 6.75 -21.46
C GLN A 343 -14.72 6.77 -20.59
N THR A 344 -14.63 7.35 -19.39
CA THR A 344 -15.81 7.54 -18.52
C THR A 344 -16.77 8.59 -19.10
N ASP A 345 -16.20 9.64 -19.71
CA ASP A 345 -16.95 10.64 -20.46
C ASP A 345 -17.13 10.18 -21.91
N GLU A 346 -18.34 9.72 -22.24
CA GLU A 346 -18.66 9.18 -23.57
C GLU A 346 -18.46 10.22 -24.68
N SER A 347 -18.58 11.53 -24.39
CA SER A 347 -18.39 12.58 -25.40
C SER A 347 -16.96 12.65 -25.94
N ARG A 348 -15.97 12.21 -25.15
CA ARG A 348 -14.56 12.15 -25.55
C ARG A 348 -14.21 10.91 -26.36
N TYR A 349 -15.10 9.93 -26.43
CA TYR A 349 -14.90 8.74 -27.25
C TYR A 349 -15.29 9.05 -28.71
N PRO A 350 -14.39 8.94 -29.70
CA PRO A 350 -14.67 9.37 -31.08
C PRO A 350 -15.85 8.64 -31.74
N PHE A 351 -16.13 7.42 -31.30
CA PHE A 351 -17.15 6.53 -31.87
C PHE A 351 -18.39 6.39 -30.97
N HIS A 352 -18.72 7.43 -30.19
CA HIS A 352 -19.86 7.39 -29.26
C HIS A 352 -21.22 7.37 -29.96
N GLY A 353 -21.35 8.04 -31.11
CA GLY A 353 -22.60 8.07 -31.89
C GLY A 353 -22.87 6.78 -32.66
N ARG A 354 -21.82 6.13 -33.18
CA ARG A 354 -21.89 4.86 -33.90
C ARG A 354 -20.59 4.07 -33.69
N PRO A 355 -20.65 2.75 -33.44
CA PRO A 355 -19.44 1.94 -33.30
C PRO A 355 -18.61 1.91 -34.61
N PRO A 356 -17.28 1.80 -34.51
CA PRO A 356 -16.42 1.73 -35.68
C PRO A 356 -16.65 0.43 -36.46
N THR A 357 -16.49 0.49 -37.78
CA THR A 357 -16.60 -0.69 -38.66
C THR A 357 -15.32 -1.51 -38.66
N PHE A 358 -14.18 -0.83 -38.54
CA PHE A 358 -12.85 -1.43 -38.48
C PHE A 358 -12.10 -0.94 -37.24
N LEU A 359 -11.33 -1.84 -36.63
CA LEU A 359 -10.37 -1.53 -35.58
C LEU A 359 -9.01 -2.11 -35.94
N ARG A 360 -7.95 -1.37 -35.63
CA ARG A 360 -6.56 -1.85 -35.66
C ARG A 360 -5.81 -1.32 -34.44
N ALA A 361 -4.62 -1.84 -34.22
CA ALA A 361 -3.73 -1.29 -33.19
C ALA A 361 -2.30 -1.14 -33.71
N GLN A 362 -1.71 -0.01 -33.39
CA GLN A 362 -0.35 0.36 -33.78
C GLN A 362 0.56 0.39 -32.55
N LEU A 363 1.81 -0.03 -32.72
CA LEU A 363 2.83 0.08 -31.69
C LEU A 363 3.72 1.30 -31.95
N TYR A 364 3.81 2.16 -30.95
CA TYR A 364 4.68 3.33 -30.96
C TYR A 364 5.69 3.23 -29.83
N LYS A 365 6.80 3.97 -29.96
CA LYS A 365 7.70 4.28 -28.85
C LYS A 365 7.53 5.73 -28.46
N TYR A 366 7.42 5.99 -27.16
CA TYR A 366 7.28 7.29 -26.56
C TYR A 366 8.53 7.64 -25.75
N TRP A 367 8.86 8.93 -25.74
CA TRP A 367 9.87 9.54 -24.87
C TRP A 367 9.35 10.86 -24.35
N PHE A 368 9.83 11.29 -23.20
CA PHE A 368 9.63 12.67 -22.78
C PHE A 368 10.39 13.63 -23.70
N THR A 369 9.80 14.79 -23.92
CA THR A 369 10.46 15.90 -24.60
C THR A 369 11.49 16.57 -23.70
N SER A 370 12.55 17.12 -24.29
CA SER A 370 13.49 17.98 -23.57
C SER A 370 13.05 19.45 -23.65
N PRO A 371 13.25 20.27 -22.60
CA PRO A 371 13.06 21.71 -22.65
C PRO A 371 13.84 22.40 -23.79
N SER A 372 14.96 21.81 -24.22
CA SER A 372 15.78 22.32 -25.33
C SER A 372 15.17 22.09 -26.72
N GLU A 373 14.22 21.16 -26.83
CA GLU A 373 13.50 20.82 -28.07
C GLU A 373 12.18 21.60 -28.21
N ALA A 374 11.87 22.47 -27.23
CA ALA A 374 10.65 23.26 -27.21
C ALA A 374 10.69 24.37 -28.28
N SER A 375 9.87 24.22 -29.32
CA SER A 375 9.55 25.30 -30.27
C SER A 375 8.80 26.45 -29.56
N PRO A 376 8.75 27.67 -30.11
CA PRO A 376 8.00 28.80 -29.55
C PRO A 376 6.48 28.51 -29.60
N GLY A 377 5.98 27.80 -28.59
CA GLY A 377 4.61 27.33 -28.39
C GLY A 377 4.53 26.41 -27.17
N PRO A 378 3.35 25.94 -26.74
CA PRO A 378 3.25 24.94 -25.68
C PRO A 378 3.93 23.65 -26.17
N ALA A 379 5.13 23.38 -25.66
CA ALA A 379 5.90 22.21 -26.03
C ALA A 379 5.11 20.93 -25.68
N PRO A 380 5.05 19.93 -26.57
CA PRO A 380 4.41 18.66 -26.26
C PRO A 380 5.15 17.99 -25.09
N TRP A 381 4.43 17.22 -24.27
CA TRP A 381 5.01 16.46 -23.16
C TRP A 381 5.77 15.22 -23.64
N TRP A 382 5.38 14.72 -24.80
CA TRP A 382 5.90 13.51 -25.38
C TRP A 382 6.35 13.72 -26.83
N ARG A 383 7.33 12.92 -27.24
CA ARG A 383 7.59 12.63 -28.64
C ARG A 383 7.36 11.15 -28.87
N ARG A 384 6.83 10.79 -30.04
CA ARG A 384 6.55 9.40 -30.39
C ARG A 384 7.09 9.03 -31.77
N GLN A 385 7.40 7.77 -31.95
CA GLN A 385 7.80 7.19 -33.23
C GLN A 385 7.01 5.91 -33.46
N HIS A 386 6.42 5.77 -34.65
CA HIS A 386 5.77 4.53 -35.07
C HIS A 386 6.81 3.43 -35.23
N VAL A 387 6.51 2.23 -34.71
CA VAL A 387 7.41 1.07 -34.79
C VAL A 387 6.87 0.06 -35.79
N GLN A 388 5.66 -0.44 -35.55
CA GLN A 388 5.05 -1.48 -36.35
C GLN A 388 3.55 -1.59 -36.05
N GLU A 389 2.85 -2.37 -36.86
CA GLU A 389 1.50 -2.81 -36.52
C GLU A 389 1.53 -3.77 -35.32
N PHE A 390 0.69 -3.51 -34.31
CA PHE A 390 0.54 -4.39 -33.14
C PHE A 390 -0.55 -5.44 -33.37
N PHE A 391 -1.68 -5.00 -33.96
CA PHE A 391 -2.84 -5.83 -34.22
C PHE A 391 -3.45 -5.43 -35.58
N PRO A 392 -3.73 -6.39 -36.48
CA PRO A 392 -4.19 -6.10 -37.83
C PRO A 392 -5.56 -5.42 -37.85
N ALA A 393 -5.85 -4.72 -38.94
CA ALA A 393 -7.19 -4.19 -39.18
C ALA A 393 -8.22 -5.32 -39.30
N VAL A 394 -9.24 -5.28 -38.44
CA VAL A 394 -10.33 -6.27 -38.41
C VAL A 394 -11.69 -5.60 -38.31
N SER A 395 -12.71 -6.29 -38.84
CA SER A 395 -14.12 -5.96 -38.69
C SER A 395 -14.87 -7.07 -37.96
N LEU A 396 -16.15 -6.85 -37.64
CA LEU A 396 -17.01 -7.91 -37.12
C LEU A 396 -17.09 -9.07 -38.13
N GLY A 397 -16.89 -10.30 -37.65
CA GLY A 397 -16.88 -11.51 -38.48
C GLY A 397 -15.56 -11.76 -39.24
N HIS A 398 -14.53 -10.94 -39.04
CA HIS A 398 -13.24 -11.14 -39.72
C HIS A 398 -12.57 -12.47 -39.28
N PRO A 399 -12.09 -13.31 -40.21
CA PRO A 399 -11.60 -14.67 -39.90
C PRO A 399 -10.44 -14.69 -38.89
N THR A 400 -9.53 -13.71 -38.97
CA THR A 400 -8.42 -13.57 -38.01
C THR A 400 -8.92 -13.35 -36.58
N LEU A 401 -9.92 -12.47 -36.40
CA LEU A 401 -10.47 -12.19 -35.07
C LEU A 401 -11.20 -13.41 -34.51
N GLU A 402 -12.01 -14.07 -35.35
CA GLU A 402 -12.72 -15.29 -34.99
C GLU A 402 -11.78 -16.45 -34.60
N SER A 403 -10.68 -16.62 -35.34
CA SER A 403 -9.65 -17.62 -35.04
C SER A 403 -8.99 -17.35 -33.68
N LEU A 404 -8.58 -16.10 -33.43
CA LEU A 404 -7.97 -15.71 -32.16
C LEU A 404 -8.93 -15.90 -30.97
N LEU A 405 -10.21 -15.54 -31.12
CA LEU A 405 -11.22 -15.72 -30.08
C LEU A 405 -11.48 -17.20 -29.79
N SER A 406 -11.49 -18.04 -30.82
CA SER A 406 -11.72 -19.49 -30.69
C SER A 406 -10.52 -20.18 -30.04
N GLN A 407 -9.30 -19.85 -30.46
CA GLN A 407 -8.06 -20.39 -29.90
C GLN A 407 -7.97 -20.17 -28.38
N HIS A 408 -8.46 -19.03 -27.90
CA HIS A 408 -8.39 -18.67 -26.47
C HIS A 408 -9.65 -19.02 -25.69
N GLY A 409 -10.63 -19.70 -26.31
CA GLY A 409 -11.90 -20.06 -25.68
C GLY A 409 -12.68 -18.84 -25.19
N LEU A 410 -12.62 -17.73 -25.94
CA LEU A 410 -13.33 -16.48 -25.66
C LEU A 410 -14.61 -16.33 -26.49
N LYS A 411 -14.80 -17.22 -27.46
CA LYS A 411 -16.03 -17.35 -28.24
C LYS A 411 -17.10 -18.07 -27.42
N ASP A 412 -18.32 -17.50 -27.40
CA ASP A 412 -19.55 -18.13 -26.91
C ASP A 412 -19.50 -18.77 -25.51
N LYS A 413 -18.83 -18.13 -24.54
CA LYS A 413 -19.08 -18.47 -23.13
C LYS A 413 -20.44 -17.89 -22.74
N PRO A 414 -21.46 -18.71 -22.40
CA PRO A 414 -22.71 -18.18 -21.88
C PRO A 414 -22.39 -17.33 -20.65
N PRO A 415 -23.04 -16.18 -20.45
CA PRO A 415 -22.82 -15.37 -19.27
C PRO A 415 -23.03 -16.28 -18.05
N LEU A 416 -22.03 -16.35 -17.16
CA LEU A 416 -22.16 -17.04 -15.89
C LEU A 416 -23.43 -16.52 -15.21
N ARG A 417 -24.48 -17.35 -15.19
CA ARG A 417 -25.74 -17.06 -14.49
C ARG A 417 -25.43 -16.93 -13.00
N ARG A 418 -25.04 -15.73 -12.57
CA ARG A 418 -25.02 -15.39 -11.14
C ARG A 418 -26.48 -15.37 -10.70
N ARG A 419 -26.81 -16.07 -9.61
CA ARG A 419 -28.16 -16.00 -9.01
C ARG A 419 -28.52 -14.53 -8.79
N ALA A 420 -29.50 -14.04 -9.56
CA ALA A 420 -29.96 -12.65 -9.52
C ALA A 420 -30.59 -12.27 -8.16
N GLU A 421 -30.96 -13.27 -7.36
CA GLU A 421 -31.64 -13.11 -6.07
C GLU A 421 -30.69 -12.91 -4.88
N ALA A 422 -29.38 -12.98 -5.08
CA ALA A 422 -28.45 -12.72 -3.99
C ALA A 422 -28.37 -11.21 -3.71
N VAL A 423 -28.58 -10.84 -2.44
CA VAL A 423 -28.55 -9.46 -1.94
C VAL A 423 -27.25 -8.74 -2.33
N LEU A 424 -26.12 -9.46 -2.29
CA LEU A 424 -24.81 -8.89 -2.58
C LEU A 424 -24.67 -8.44 -4.05
N PRO A 425 -24.91 -9.28 -5.08
CA PRO A 425 -24.97 -8.83 -6.47
C PRO A 425 -25.89 -7.64 -6.73
N TRP A 426 -27.09 -7.64 -6.12
CA TRP A 426 -28.03 -6.51 -6.25
C TRP A 426 -27.45 -5.22 -5.67
N LEU A 427 -26.89 -5.29 -4.46
CA LEU A 427 -26.27 -4.14 -3.80
C LEU A 427 -25.09 -3.61 -4.61
N LEU A 428 -24.21 -4.51 -5.09
CA LEU A 428 -23.07 -4.15 -5.93
C LEU A 428 -23.51 -3.51 -7.26
N ALA A 429 -24.60 -3.99 -7.87
CA ALA A 429 -25.16 -3.40 -9.08
C ALA A 429 -25.71 -1.99 -8.81
N ARG A 430 -26.44 -1.79 -7.70
CA ARG A 430 -26.93 -0.48 -7.27
C ARG A 430 -25.80 0.50 -6.98
N LEU A 431 -24.79 0.07 -6.23
CA LEU A 431 -23.60 0.87 -5.95
C LEU A 431 -22.86 1.23 -7.25
N ARG A 432 -22.72 0.28 -8.18
CA ARG A 432 -22.11 0.54 -9.49
C ARG A 432 -22.88 1.59 -10.29
N LEU A 433 -24.21 1.59 -10.23
CA LEU A 433 -25.02 2.62 -10.89
C LEU A 433 -24.79 4.01 -10.28
N LEU A 434 -24.67 4.11 -8.95
CA LEU A 434 -24.38 5.37 -8.26
C LEU A 434 -22.98 5.90 -8.58
N CYS A 435 -21.99 5.01 -8.67
CA CYS A 435 -20.60 5.37 -8.97
C CYS A 435 -20.32 5.58 -10.47
N ARG A 436 -21.23 5.15 -11.36
CA ARG A 436 -21.08 5.17 -12.83
C ARG A 436 -20.64 6.51 -13.44
N PRO A 437 -21.12 7.69 -13.00
CA PRO A 437 -20.71 8.96 -13.62
C PRO A 437 -19.34 9.46 -13.14
N PHE A 438 -18.77 8.87 -12.09
CA PHE A 438 -17.51 9.34 -11.51
C PHE A 438 -16.33 8.50 -12.00
N SER A 439 -15.21 9.17 -12.26
CA SER A 439 -13.95 8.49 -12.54
C SER A 439 -13.44 7.77 -11.28
N GLY A 440 -12.67 6.69 -11.49
CA GLY A 440 -12.06 5.93 -10.38
C GLY A 440 -11.26 6.80 -9.39
N PRO A 441 -10.36 7.70 -9.86
CA PRO A 441 -9.63 8.61 -8.98
C PRO A 441 -10.54 9.56 -8.19
N ALA A 442 -11.57 10.14 -8.83
CA ALA A 442 -12.50 11.04 -8.15
C ALA A 442 -13.25 10.34 -7.01
N LEU A 443 -13.66 9.10 -7.22
CA LEU A 443 -14.30 8.28 -6.18
C LEU A 443 -13.35 8.00 -5.02
N LEU A 444 -12.10 7.63 -5.27
CA LEU A 444 -11.14 7.34 -4.20
C LEU A 444 -10.74 8.59 -3.42
N TRP A 445 -10.41 9.68 -4.11
CA TRP A 445 -10.03 10.93 -3.44
C TRP A 445 -11.18 11.53 -2.64
N SER A 446 -12.43 11.45 -3.12
CA SER A 446 -13.58 11.87 -2.33
C SER A 446 -13.72 11.06 -1.04
N LEU A 447 -13.53 9.72 -1.09
CA LEU A 447 -13.53 8.88 0.11
C LEU A 447 -12.40 9.25 1.09
N TYR A 448 -11.18 9.45 0.60
CA TYR A 448 -10.06 9.86 1.44
C TYR A 448 -10.26 11.24 2.05
N LEU A 449 -10.76 12.20 1.28
CA LEU A 449 -11.06 13.56 1.76
C LEU A 449 -12.18 13.55 2.80
N VAL A 450 -13.22 12.73 2.63
CA VAL A 450 -14.28 12.56 3.63
C VAL A 450 -13.70 11.99 4.93
N ALA A 451 -12.87 10.93 4.84
CA ALA A 451 -12.24 10.34 6.01
C ALA A 451 -11.28 11.32 6.72
N ALA A 452 -10.48 12.06 5.96
CA ALA A 452 -9.56 13.07 6.48
C ALA A 452 -10.32 14.22 7.16
N THR A 453 -11.40 14.71 6.53
CA THR A 453 -12.26 15.77 7.08
C THR A 453 -12.96 15.30 8.35
N ALA A 454 -13.51 14.08 8.36
CA ALA A 454 -14.11 13.51 9.58
C ALA A 454 -13.07 13.35 10.70
N GLY A 455 -11.85 12.94 10.36
CA GLY A 455 -10.71 12.85 11.29
C GLY A 455 -10.33 14.22 11.86
N LEU A 456 -10.23 15.24 11.01
CA LEU A 456 -9.91 16.62 11.39
C LEU A 456 -11.01 17.20 12.29
N LEU A 457 -12.27 17.05 11.92
CA LEU A 457 -13.41 17.52 12.72
C LEU A 457 -13.42 16.84 14.11
N ARG A 458 -13.16 15.54 14.19
CA ARG A 458 -13.00 14.84 15.47
C ARG A 458 -11.83 15.36 16.29
N ALA A 459 -10.69 15.67 15.66
CA ALA A 459 -9.53 16.22 16.35
C ALA A 459 -9.78 17.63 16.88
N LEU A 460 -10.45 18.49 16.10
CA LEU A 460 -10.85 19.83 16.50
C LEU A 460 -11.89 19.80 17.62
N ALA A 461 -12.91 18.93 17.53
CA ALA A 461 -13.91 18.75 18.58
C ALA A 461 -13.29 18.30 19.93
N ARG A 462 -12.23 17.48 19.88
CA ARG A 462 -11.48 17.05 21.08
C ARG A 462 -10.59 18.15 21.67
N ARG A 463 -10.28 19.21 20.92
CA ARG A 463 -9.50 20.38 21.37
C ARG A 463 -10.39 21.51 21.91
N GLY A 464 -11.71 21.33 22.02
CA GLY A 464 -12.60 22.28 22.69
C GLY A 464 -12.20 22.55 24.15
N PRO A 465 -12.53 23.72 24.71
CA PRO A 465 -12.08 24.12 26.05
C PRO A 465 -12.54 23.10 27.08
N SER A 466 -11.60 22.64 27.93
CA SER A 466 -11.96 21.82 29.09
C SER A 466 -12.97 22.59 29.95
N PRO A 467 -14.07 21.97 30.40
CA PRO A 467 -14.99 22.63 31.32
C PRO A 467 -14.18 23.08 32.55
N ALA A 468 -14.26 24.37 32.86
CA ALA A 468 -13.56 24.95 33.99
C ALA A 468 -13.89 24.11 35.24
N ARG A 469 -12.86 23.51 35.85
CA ARG A 469 -13.00 22.91 37.18
C ARG A 469 -13.49 24.03 38.10
N HIS A 470 -14.76 23.97 38.50
CA HIS A 470 -15.28 24.76 39.60
C HIS A 470 -14.35 24.55 40.81
N LYS A 471 -13.57 25.59 41.14
CA LYS A 471 -12.96 25.68 42.48
C LYS A 471 -14.13 25.89 43.44
N GLY A 472 -14.42 24.88 44.25
CA GLY A 472 -15.31 25.04 45.40
C GLY A 472 -14.75 26.11 46.36
N PRO A 473 -15.59 26.73 47.19
CA PRO A 473 -15.21 27.87 48.00
C PRO A 473 -14.14 27.49 49.04
N PRO A 474 -13.29 28.45 49.46
CA PRO A 474 -12.19 28.17 50.36
C PRO A 474 -12.72 27.80 51.75
N ARG A 475 -12.29 26.65 52.27
CA ARG A 475 -12.52 26.27 53.67
C ARG A 475 -11.72 27.19 54.58
N GLU A 476 -12.40 27.88 55.49
CA GLU A 476 -11.83 28.66 56.57
C GLU A 476 -10.89 27.79 57.44
N ARG A 477 -9.70 28.32 57.71
CA ARG A 477 -8.77 27.81 58.73
C ARG A 477 -9.29 28.26 60.09
N GLY A 478 -9.91 27.34 60.84
CA GLY A 478 -10.11 27.49 62.27
C GLY A 478 -8.96 26.81 63.03
N GLU A 479 -8.16 27.62 63.72
CA GLU A 479 -7.23 27.17 64.75
C GLU A 479 -7.98 26.49 65.90
N ARG A 480 -7.48 25.35 66.39
CA ARG A 480 -7.52 25.06 67.83
C ARG A 480 -6.48 24.03 68.25
N ASN A 481 -5.64 24.50 69.17
CA ASN A 481 -4.65 23.77 69.95
C ASN A 481 -5.23 22.57 70.71
N GLY A 482 -4.39 21.54 70.81
CA GLY A 482 -4.09 20.71 71.99
C GLY A 482 -5.23 20.14 72.84
N LEU A 483 -5.24 18.80 73.01
CA LEU A 483 -5.08 18.16 74.31
C LEU A 483 -5.01 16.63 74.21
N ARG A 484 -4.26 16.09 75.18
CA ARG A 484 -3.92 14.69 75.49
C ARG A 484 -5.11 13.74 75.54
N GLY A 485 -4.84 12.45 75.33
CA GLY A 485 -5.69 11.35 75.81
C GLY A 485 -5.20 9.98 75.36
N THR A 486 -4.62 9.25 76.31
CA THR A 486 -4.14 7.86 76.29
C THR A 486 -5.26 6.81 76.23
N GLU A 487 -4.84 5.54 76.08
CA GLU A 487 -5.62 4.28 76.22
C GLU A 487 -6.43 3.86 74.96
N GLY A 488 -6.51 2.61 74.54
CA GLY A 488 -6.15 1.33 75.16
C GLY A 488 -7.14 0.28 74.63
N THR A 489 -6.62 -0.76 73.98
CA THR A 489 -7.11 -2.16 73.95
C THR A 489 -8.61 -2.52 73.79
N ALA A 490 -8.84 -3.43 72.84
CA ALA A 490 -9.61 -4.69 72.96
C ALA A 490 -10.95 -4.85 72.19
N ARG A 491 -10.91 -5.82 71.26
CA ARG A 491 -11.82 -6.97 71.01
C ARG A 491 -13.35 -6.83 71.12
N GLY A 492 -14.02 -7.41 70.11
CA GLY A 492 -15.25 -8.20 70.24
C GLY A 492 -16.23 -7.97 69.08
N THR A 493 -16.25 -8.83 68.04
CA THR A 493 -17.16 -9.99 67.78
C THR A 493 -18.61 -9.65 67.38
N GLU A 494 -19.18 -10.59 66.60
CA GLU A 494 -20.54 -10.70 66.05
C GLU A 494 -20.76 -9.96 64.72
N GLY A 495 -21.17 -10.58 63.61
CA GLY A 495 -21.84 -11.86 63.39
C GLY A 495 -23.18 -11.58 62.71
N THR A 496 -23.33 -11.82 61.41
CA THR A 496 -24.67 -11.84 60.77
C THR A 496 -24.69 -12.64 59.47
N ALA A 497 -25.15 -13.89 59.64
CA ALA A 497 -26.11 -14.64 58.82
C ALA A 497 -26.27 -14.31 57.32
N ARG A 498 -25.99 -15.33 56.49
CA ARG A 498 -26.68 -15.57 55.21
C ARG A 498 -26.98 -17.05 55.06
N GLY A 499 -28.27 -17.35 54.94
CA GLY A 499 -28.75 -18.68 54.55
C GLY A 499 -30.24 -18.82 54.82
N THR A 500 -31.07 -18.64 53.79
CA THR A 500 -32.07 -19.64 53.39
C THR A 500 -32.75 -19.25 52.08
N GLU A 501 -32.58 -20.13 51.10
CA GLU A 501 -33.41 -20.25 49.90
C GLU A 501 -34.72 -20.99 50.22
N GLY A 502 -35.76 -20.73 49.41
CA GLY A 502 -37.05 -21.39 49.50
C GLY A 502 -37.97 -21.08 48.31
N THR A 503 -37.63 -21.68 47.17
CA THR A 503 -38.47 -22.33 46.15
C THR A 503 -39.95 -21.98 45.93
N THR A 504 -40.30 -21.79 44.64
CA THR A 504 -41.49 -22.23 43.84
C THR A 504 -42.00 -21.08 42.94
N ARG A 505 -42.58 -21.23 41.73
CA ARG A 505 -42.63 -22.17 40.58
C ARG A 505 -43.58 -21.50 39.54
N SER A 506 -43.52 -21.89 38.26
CA SER A 506 -44.51 -21.62 37.15
C SER A 506 -44.49 -20.21 36.53
N SER A 507 -44.67 -19.98 35.21
CA SER A 507 -45.12 -20.79 34.06
C SER A 507 -44.83 -20.08 32.73
N ASP A 508 -44.59 -20.85 31.67
CA ASP A 508 -44.67 -20.48 30.24
C ASP A 508 -46.11 -20.14 29.79
N GLY A 509 -46.26 -19.39 28.69
CA GLY A 509 -47.51 -19.34 27.91
C GLY A 509 -47.67 -18.16 26.94
N ALA A 510 -48.02 -18.44 25.69
CA ALA A 510 -48.07 -17.53 24.55
C ALA A 510 -49.50 -17.16 24.08
N ARG A 511 -49.64 -15.95 23.47
CA ARG A 511 -50.61 -15.49 22.43
C ARG A 511 -52.15 -15.45 22.73
N PRO A 512 -53.01 -14.82 21.87
CA PRO A 512 -52.95 -13.54 21.13
C PRO A 512 -54.32 -12.74 21.12
N GLU A 513 -54.38 -11.67 20.32
CA GLU A 513 -55.57 -10.99 19.70
C GLU A 513 -56.60 -10.21 20.55
N GLY A 514 -57.13 -9.11 19.95
CA GLY A 514 -58.42 -8.55 20.35
C GLY A 514 -58.62 -7.04 20.20
N ARG A 515 -59.05 -6.61 19.01
CA ARG A 515 -59.50 -5.25 18.63
C ARG A 515 -60.95 -4.99 19.11
N HIS A 516 -61.22 -3.83 19.69
CA HIS A 516 -62.45 -2.98 19.64
C HIS A 516 -62.35 -2.01 20.83
N GLY A 517 -62.46 -0.68 20.75
CA GLY A 517 -63.14 0.21 19.81
C GLY A 517 -64.29 0.90 20.54
N ASN A 518 -64.10 2.11 21.10
CA ASN A 518 -65.06 3.20 20.91
C ASN A 518 -64.67 4.58 21.49
N LYS A 519 -65.13 5.60 20.74
CA LYS A 519 -65.56 6.95 21.11
C LYS A 519 -64.56 8.14 21.17
N ARG A 520 -64.68 8.91 20.08
CA ARG A 520 -65.17 10.31 19.96
C ARG A 520 -64.14 11.46 19.79
N LYS A 521 -64.09 11.92 18.53
CA LYS A 521 -64.26 13.31 18.04
C LYS A 521 -63.79 14.44 18.98
N LYS A 522 -62.66 15.07 18.66
CA LYS A 522 -62.59 16.32 17.88
C LYS A 522 -61.17 16.54 17.40
#